data_AF-A0A538FJS7-F1
#
_entry.id   AF-A0A538FJS7-F1
#
_cell.length_a   1.000
_cell.length_b   1.000
_cell.length_c   1.000
_cell.angle_alpha   90.00
_cell.angle_beta   90.00
_cell.angle_gamma   90.00
#
_symmetry.space_group_name_H-M   'P 1'
#
loop_
_entity.id
_entity.type
_entity.pdbx_description
1 polymer ?
#
loop_
_entity_poly.entity_id
_entity_poly.type
_entity_poly.pdbx_seq_one_letter_code
_entity_poly.pdbx_strand_id
1 'polypeptide(L)'
;PAVFGGREVDDARLRLEEGRVVAAEAAGGEDYLRSLLELDDGASGVGEIAFGLNYEIDRFTRNILFDEKIGGTMHVALGSAFKELGGVNDSALHWDLVCDLRAEGEVYADGELVWRNGHFLQDPQPARPAERVR
;
A
#
# COMPACT_ATOMS: atom_id res chain seq x y z
N PRO A 1 3.46 -4.90 -11.58
CA PRO A 1 4.87 -4.91 -11.15
C PRO A 1 5.23 -3.69 -10.31
N ALA A 2 5.95 -3.90 -9.22
CA ALA A 2 6.47 -2.86 -8.35
C ALA A 2 7.96 -2.65 -8.63
N VAL A 3 8.40 -1.39 -8.74
CA VAL A 3 9.78 -1.04 -9.06
C VAL A 3 10.39 -0.31 -7.88
N PHE A 4 11.52 -0.81 -7.37
CA PHE A 4 12.28 -0.17 -6.31
C PHE A 4 13.78 -0.27 -6.61
N GLY A 5 14.53 0.81 -6.41
CA GLY A 5 15.97 0.83 -6.67
C GLY A 5 16.37 0.41 -8.10
N GLY A 6 15.49 0.59 -9.08
CA GLY A 6 15.71 0.18 -10.48
C GLY A 6 15.55 -1.32 -10.75
N ARG A 7 15.04 -2.09 -9.78
CA ARG A 7 14.72 -3.52 -9.92
C ARG A 7 13.21 -3.72 -9.79
N GLU A 8 12.70 -4.70 -10.52
CA GLU A 8 11.28 -5.01 -10.61
C GLU A 8 10.95 -6.26 -9.78
N VAL A 9 9.83 -6.19 -9.08
CA VAL A 9 9.17 -7.33 -8.43
C VAL A 9 7.80 -7.50 -9.10
N ASP A 10 7.52 -8.71 -9.57
CA ASP A 10 6.32 -9.03 -10.32
C ASP A 10 5.40 -9.98 -9.56
N ASP A 11 4.09 -9.72 -9.65
CA ASP A 11 3.01 -10.41 -8.92
C ASP A 11 3.34 -10.71 -7.44
N ALA A 12 3.73 -9.68 -6.68
CA ALA A 12 4.00 -9.82 -5.25
C ALA A 12 2.71 -10.11 -4.47
N ARG A 13 2.77 -11.09 -3.57
CA ARG A 13 1.68 -11.44 -2.65
C ARG A 13 2.21 -11.40 -1.23
N LEU A 14 1.56 -10.61 -0.40
CA LEU A 14 1.94 -10.41 0.99
C LEU A 14 0.79 -10.81 1.90
N ARG A 15 1.12 -11.53 2.97
CA ARG A 15 0.22 -11.74 4.10
C ARG A 15 0.69 -10.85 5.24
N LEU A 16 -0.20 -10.01 5.75
CA LEU A 16 0.06 -9.12 6.86
C LEU A 16 -0.71 -9.56 8.11
N GLU A 17 -0.04 -9.57 9.25
CA GLU A 17 -0.63 -9.79 10.57
C GLU A 17 -0.03 -8.77 11.54
N GLU A 18 -0.86 -8.18 12.40
CA GLU A 18 -0.43 -7.17 13.39
C GLU A 18 0.42 -6.03 12.78
N GLY A 19 0.09 -5.61 11.55
CA GLY A 19 0.77 -4.52 10.84
C GLY A 19 2.13 -4.89 10.23
N ARG A 20 2.47 -6.18 10.17
CA ARG A 20 3.74 -6.69 9.63
C ARG A 20 3.54 -7.79 8.60
N VAL A 21 4.45 -7.88 7.64
CA VAL A 21 4.50 -8.97 6.66
C VAL A 21 4.96 -10.26 7.35
N VAL A 22 4.10 -11.28 7.35
CA VAL A 22 4.41 -12.63 7.88
C VAL A 22 4.67 -13.67 6.80
N ALA A 23 4.25 -13.40 5.56
CA ALA A 23 4.59 -14.18 4.38
C ALA A 23 4.68 -13.29 3.15
N ALA A 24 5.62 -13.60 2.26
CA ALA A 24 5.84 -12.89 1.01
C ALA A 24 6.25 -13.89 -0.08
N GLU A 25 5.68 -13.74 -1.26
CA GLU A 25 6.03 -14.47 -2.47
C GLU A 25 5.91 -13.53 -3.68
N ALA A 26 6.63 -13.82 -4.76
CA ALA A 26 6.53 -13.06 -6.00
C ALA A 26 6.82 -13.96 -7.21
N ALA A 27 6.09 -13.76 -8.31
CA ALA A 27 6.35 -14.47 -9.56
C ALA A 27 7.72 -14.10 -10.16
N GLY A 28 8.19 -12.88 -9.92
CA GLY A 28 9.51 -12.39 -10.32
C GLY A 28 10.12 -11.48 -9.25
N GLY A 29 11.43 -11.60 -9.04
CA GLY A 29 12.15 -10.74 -8.08
C GLY A 29 11.94 -11.09 -6.61
N GLU A 30 11.50 -12.33 -6.29
CA GLU A 30 11.23 -12.74 -4.91
C GLU A 30 12.43 -12.57 -3.96
N ASP A 31 13.64 -12.98 -4.37
CA ASP A 31 14.85 -12.78 -3.55
C ASP A 31 15.10 -11.31 -3.24
N TYR A 32 14.76 -10.41 -4.18
CA TYR A 32 14.89 -8.98 -3.96
C TYR A 32 13.85 -8.46 -2.98
N LEU A 33 12.58 -8.85 -3.16
CA LEU A 33 11.50 -8.57 -2.21
C LEU A 33 11.90 -9.00 -0.79
N ARG A 34 12.37 -10.24 -0.61
CA ARG A 34 12.83 -10.75 0.69
C ARG A 34 13.97 -9.91 1.25
N SER A 35 14.97 -9.57 0.43
CA SER A 35 16.10 -8.74 0.88
C SER A 35 15.68 -7.35 1.34
N LEU A 36 14.63 -6.76 0.74
CA LEU A 36 14.08 -5.48 1.17
C LEU A 36 13.31 -5.61 2.49
N LEU A 37 12.55 -6.69 2.68
CA LEU A 37 11.82 -6.96 3.94
C LEU A 37 12.76 -7.20 5.14
N GLU A 38 13.99 -7.64 4.87
CA GLU A 38 15.05 -7.87 5.86
C GLU A 38 15.99 -6.68 6.04
N LEU A 39 15.75 -5.54 5.36
CA LEU A 39 16.65 -4.39 5.37
C LEU A 39 16.91 -3.85 6.78
N ASP A 40 15.86 -3.74 7.59
CA ASP A 40 15.88 -3.35 8.98
C ASP A 40 14.60 -3.82 9.71
N ASP A 41 14.52 -3.61 11.02
CA ASP A 41 13.41 -4.06 11.86
C ASP A 41 12.04 -3.49 11.45
N GLY A 42 12.02 -2.34 10.78
CA GLY A 42 10.80 -1.65 10.35
C GLY A 42 10.39 -2.01 8.92
N ALA A 43 11.28 -2.57 8.10
CA ALA A 43 11.09 -2.76 6.67
C ALA A 43 9.92 -3.70 6.31
N SER A 44 9.60 -4.65 7.19
CA SER A 44 8.43 -5.54 7.04
C SER A 44 7.13 -4.96 7.63
N GLY A 45 7.19 -3.80 8.29
CA GLY A 45 6.03 -3.12 8.86
C GLY A 45 5.34 -2.22 7.84
N VAL A 46 4.04 -1.99 8.05
CA VAL A 46 3.25 -1.04 7.25
C VAL A 46 3.59 0.40 7.67
N GLY A 47 3.95 1.23 6.69
CA GLY A 47 4.15 2.67 6.85
C GLY A 47 2.95 3.50 6.41
N GLU A 48 2.24 3.04 5.37
CA GLU A 48 1.09 3.73 4.78
C GLU A 48 0.10 2.73 4.19
N ILE A 49 -1.19 3.08 4.22
CA ILE A 49 -2.24 2.49 3.40
C ILE A 49 -3.00 3.64 2.76
N ALA A 50 -3.16 3.61 1.44
CA ALA A 50 -3.89 4.64 0.72
C ALA A 50 -4.56 4.11 -0.55
N PHE A 51 -5.52 4.88 -1.05
CA PHE A 51 -6.36 4.54 -2.19
C PHE A 51 -6.05 5.45 -3.37
N GLY A 52 -5.92 4.85 -4.55
CA GLY A 52 -5.81 5.56 -5.81
C GLY A 52 -7.19 6.02 -6.27
N LEU A 53 -7.38 7.34 -6.35
CA LEU A 53 -8.67 7.98 -6.68
C LEU A 53 -8.61 8.83 -7.95
N ASN A 54 -7.51 8.81 -8.69
CA ASN A 54 -7.41 9.52 -9.96
C ASN A 54 -7.84 8.60 -11.12
N TYR A 55 -9.15 8.58 -11.38
CA TYR A 55 -9.75 7.78 -12.44
C TYR A 55 -9.38 8.19 -13.87
N GLU A 56 -8.67 9.31 -14.05
CA GLU A 56 -8.10 9.71 -15.35
C GLU A 56 -6.79 8.97 -15.68
N ILE A 57 -6.19 8.28 -14.69
CA ILE A 57 -5.06 7.38 -14.90
C ILE A 57 -5.62 5.96 -14.83
N ASP A 58 -5.71 5.29 -15.97
CA ASP A 58 -6.38 3.98 -16.11
C ASP A 58 -5.42 2.82 -16.43
N ARG A 59 -4.11 3.12 -16.54
CA ARG A 59 -3.07 2.17 -16.91
C ARG A 59 -1.82 2.37 -16.05
N PHE A 60 -1.12 1.26 -15.78
CA PHE A 60 0.20 1.30 -15.17
C PHE A 60 1.20 2.01 -16.08
N THR A 61 1.93 2.95 -15.49
CA THR A 61 2.92 3.81 -16.16
C THR A 61 4.35 3.39 -15.85
N ARG A 62 4.56 2.52 -14.85
CA ARG A 62 5.87 2.16 -14.28
C ARG A 62 6.58 3.33 -13.60
N ASN A 63 5.82 4.34 -13.23
CA ASN A 63 6.27 5.44 -12.41
C ASN A 63 5.39 5.48 -11.18
N ILE A 64 6.00 5.19 -10.03
CA ILE A 64 5.26 4.99 -8.79
C ILE A 64 4.40 6.19 -8.40
N LEU A 65 4.88 7.42 -8.68
CA LEU A 65 4.14 8.66 -8.36
C LEU A 65 2.83 8.80 -9.12
N PHE A 66 2.71 8.17 -10.29
CA PHE A 66 1.45 8.10 -11.04
C PHE A 66 0.68 6.82 -10.70
N ASP A 67 1.39 5.70 -10.55
CA ASP A 67 0.78 4.39 -10.36
C ASP A 67 0.06 4.28 -9.02
N GLU A 68 0.58 4.89 -7.96
CA GLU A 68 -0.07 4.97 -6.64
C GLU A 68 -1.38 5.78 -6.67
N LYS A 69 -1.59 6.59 -7.71
CA LYS A 69 -2.77 7.45 -7.84
C LYS A 69 -3.86 6.86 -8.73
N ILE A 70 -3.58 5.77 -9.46
CA ILE A 70 -4.51 5.13 -10.43
C ILE A 70 -5.88 4.90 -9.77
N GLY A 71 -6.93 5.41 -10.41
CA GLY A 71 -8.29 5.26 -9.90
C GLY A 71 -8.67 3.79 -9.76
N GLY A 72 -9.10 3.40 -8.56
CA GLY A 72 -9.55 2.05 -8.29
C GLY A 72 -8.48 1.08 -7.80
N THR A 73 -7.26 1.58 -7.55
CA THR A 73 -6.20 0.82 -6.87
C THR A 73 -6.14 1.16 -5.38
N MET A 74 -5.37 0.35 -4.65
CA MET A 74 -4.86 0.68 -3.32
C MET A 74 -3.35 0.49 -3.34
N HIS A 75 -2.62 1.20 -2.49
CA HIS A 75 -1.24 0.87 -2.20
C HIS A 75 -1.00 0.72 -0.71
N VAL A 76 -0.01 -0.10 -0.41
CA VAL A 76 0.57 -0.24 0.93
C VAL A 76 2.03 0.14 0.81
N ALA A 77 2.47 1.11 1.60
CA ALA A 77 3.90 1.38 1.76
C ALA A 77 4.45 0.49 2.86
N LEU A 78 5.51 -0.26 2.56
CA LEU A 78 6.28 -0.97 3.58
C LEU A 78 7.46 -0.12 4.07
N GLY A 79 7.77 -0.24 5.35
CA GLY A 79 8.80 0.55 6.03
C GLY A 79 8.26 1.85 6.63
N SER A 80 9.01 2.92 6.45
CA SER A 80 8.90 4.18 7.17
C SER A 80 7.52 4.81 7.03
N ALA A 81 6.93 5.17 8.17
CA ALA A 81 5.70 5.93 8.24
C ALA A 81 6.00 7.44 8.34
N PHE A 82 5.06 8.28 7.91
CA PHE A 82 5.16 9.73 8.08
C PHE A 82 4.94 10.12 9.56
N LYS A 83 6.03 10.45 10.26
CA LYS A 83 6.01 10.80 11.69
C LYS A 83 5.16 12.05 11.97
N GLU A 84 5.11 12.98 11.01
CA GLU A 84 4.31 14.20 11.09
C GLU A 84 2.80 13.92 11.09
N LEU A 85 2.39 12.76 10.55
CA LEU A 85 1.00 12.29 10.52
C LEU A 85 0.69 11.32 11.66
N GLY A 86 1.62 11.13 12.61
CA GLY A 86 1.47 10.21 13.74
C GLY A 86 1.86 8.76 13.45
N GLY A 87 2.48 8.49 12.30
CA GLY A 87 3.07 7.20 12.00
C GLY A 87 4.20 6.83 12.95
N VAL A 88 4.28 5.56 13.33
CA VAL A 88 5.25 5.05 14.32
C VAL A 88 6.29 4.09 13.77
N ASN A 89 6.09 3.57 12.56
CA ASN A 89 7.06 2.66 11.95
C ASN A 89 8.27 3.46 11.44
N ASP A 90 9.47 3.05 11.83
CA ASP A 90 10.73 3.70 11.45
C ASP A 90 11.59 2.71 10.68
N SER A 91 11.99 3.08 9.47
CA SER A 91 12.75 2.23 8.56
C SER A 91 13.51 3.09 7.56
N ALA A 92 14.59 2.56 7.00
CA ALA A 92 15.25 3.13 5.83
C ALA A 92 14.48 2.81 4.53
N LEU A 93 13.58 1.83 4.56
CA LEU A 93 12.69 1.52 3.44
C LEU A 93 11.46 2.44 3.48
N HIS A 94 11.00 2.88 2.31
CA HIS A 94 9.63 3.34 2.11
C HIS A 94 9.27 2.92 0.69
N TRP A 95 8.50 1.84 0.57
CA TRP A 95 8.23 1.24 -0.73
C TRP A 95 6.74 0.99 -0.95
N ASP A 96 6.19 1.73 -1.89
CA ASP A 96 4.80 1.63 -2.32
C ASP A 96 4.57 0.42 -3.24
N LEU A 97 3.68 -0.47 -2.78
CA LEU A 97 3.21 -1.63 -3.51
C LEU A 97 1.77 -1.39 -3.95
N VAL A 98 1.58 -1.13 -5.24
CA VAL A 98 0.25 -0.88 -5.82
C VAL A 98 -0.46 -2.20 -6.11
N CYS A 99 -1.69 -2.32 -5.60
CA CYS A 99 -2.60 -3.44 -5.78
C CYS A 99 -3.81 -2.98 -6.61
N ASP A 100 -4.06 -3.65 -7.74
CA ASP A 100 -5.21 -3.37 -8.59
C ASP A 100 -6.47 -4.05 -8.03
N LEU A 101 -7.44 -3.23 -7.61
CA LEU A 101 -8.68 -3.68 -6.99
C LEU A 101 -9.90 -3.54 -7.91
N ARG A 102 -9.71 -3.22 -9.20
CA ARG A 102 -10.80 -2.86 -10.12
C ARG A 102 -11.68 -4.03 -10.54
N ALA A 103 -11.14 -5.25 -10.60
CA ALA A 103 -11.87 -6.42 -11.07
C ALA A 103 -12.81 -7.01 -9.99
N GLU A 104 -12.24 -7.44 -8.87
CA GLU A 104 -12.96 -8.15 -7.80
C GLU A 104 -12.48 -7.72 -6.39
N GLY A 105 -11.80 -6.58 -6.29
CA GLY A 105 -11.19 -6.14 -5.04
C GLY A 105 -12.22 -5.63 -4.04
N GLU A 106 -12.12 -6.08 -2.79
CA GLU A 106 -12.95 -5.63 -1.67
C GLU A 106 -12.08 -5.10 -0.54
N VAL A 107 -12.53 -4.02 0.11
CA VAL A 107 -11.91 -3.54 1.35
C VAL A 107 -12.98 -3.37 2.42
N TYR A 108 -12.67 -3.91 3.59
CA TYR A 108 -13.50 -3.85 4.77
C TYR A 108 -12.84 -2.95 5.83
N ALA A 109 -13.62 -2.04 6.42
CA ALA A 109 -13.21 -1.21 7.53
C ALA A 109 -14.20 -1.41 8.68
N ASP A 110 -13.70 -1.63 9.90
CA ASP A 110 -14.53 -1.93 11.09
C ASP A 110 -15.54 -3.08 10.89
N GLY A 111 -15.19 -4.03 10.03
CA GLY A 111 -16.04 -5.18 9.67
C GLY A 111 -17.09 -4.89 8.60
N GLU A 112 -17.18 -3.66 8.10
CA GLU A 112 -18.12 -3.26 7.06
C GLU A 112 -17.43 -3.16 5.69
N LEU A 113 -18.10 -3.65 4.64
CA LEU A 113 -17.62 -3.48 3.28
C LEU A 113 -17.72 -1.99 2.90
N VAL A 114 -16.59 -1.35 2.61
CA VAL A 114 -16.54 0.08 2.26
C VAL A 114 -16.08 0.33 0.82
N TRP A 115 -15.45 -0.65 0.19
CA TRP A 115 -14.93 -0.55 -1.18
C TRP A 115 -15.19 -1.85 -1.95
N ARG A 116 -15.61 -1.73 -3.22
CA ARG A 116 -15.72 -2.86 -4.15
C ARG A 116 -15.40 -2.42 -5.57
N ASN A 117 -14.65 -3.25 -6.31
CA ASN A 117 -14.38 -3.11 -7.74
C ASN A 117 -13.87 -1.71 -8.12
N GLY A 118 -12.92 -1.19 -7.35
CA GLY A 118 -12.27 0.11 -7.61
C GLY A 118 -13.05 1.35 -7.13
N HIS A 119 -14.12 1.19 -6.37
CA HIS A 119 -14.91 2.31 -5.88
C HIS A 119 -15.28 2.16 -4.40
N PHE A 120 -15.27 3.27 -3.67
CA PHE A 120 -15.96 3.34 -2.38
C PHE A 120 -17.48 3.17 -2.59
N LEU A 121 -18.13 2.45 -1.67
CA LEU A 121 -19.59 2.27 -1.70
C LEU A 121 -20.37 3.52 -1.27
N GLN A 122 -19.68 4.46 -0.63
CA GLN A 122 -20.19 5.77 -0.24
C GLN A 122 -19.09 6.81 -0.49
N ASP A 123 -19.47 8.05 -0.79
CA ASP A 123 -18.47 9.10 -1.03
C ASP A 123 -17.62 9.34 0.23
N PRO A 124 -16.30 9.14 0.15
CA PRO A 124 -15.42 9.34 1.30
C PRO A 124 -15.49 10.81 1.71
N GLN A 125 -15.81 11.04 2.98
CA GLN A 125 -15.81 12.38 3.55
C GLN A 125 -14.40 12.73 4.04
N PRO A 126 -13.96 14.00 3.94
CA PRO A 126 -12.72 14.42 4.54
C PRO A 126 -12.69 14.04 6.02
N ALA A 127 -11.56 13.50 6.48
CA ALA A 127 -11.36 13.25 7.89
C ALA A 127 -11.61 14.56 8.65
N ARG A 128 -12.55 14.54 9.59
CA ARG A 128 -12.71 15.66 10.51
C ARG A 128 -11.42 15.74 11.31
N PRO A 129 -10.87 16.94 11.58
CA PRO A 129 -9.73 17.06 12.46
C PRO A 129 -10.06 16.31 13.74
N ALA A 130 -9.25 15.30 14.09
CA ALA A 130 -9.42 14.63 15.37
C ALA A 130 -9.36 15.72 16.45
N GLU A 131 -10.41 15.84 17.26
CA GLU A 131 -10.24 16.50 18.55
C GLU A 131 -9.09 15.75 19.20
N ARG A 132 -7.97 16.45 19.45
CA ARG A 132 -6.81 15.83 20.11
C ARG A 132 -7.33 15.21 21.40
N VAL A 133 -7.46 13.89 21.41
CA VAL A 133 -7.70 13.13 22.63
C VAL A 133 -6.46 13.41 23.47
N ARG A 134 -6.65 14.22 24.52
CA ARG A 134 -5.60 14.56 25.49
C ARG A 134 -5.28 13.36 26.37
#